data_AF-A0A0F4GZ93-F1
#
_entry.id   AF-A0A0F4GZ93-F1
#
_cell.length_a   1.000
_cell.length_b   1.000
_cell.length_c   1.000
_cell.angle_alpha   90.00
_cell.angle_beta   90.00
_cell.angle_gamma   90.00
#
_symmetry.space_group_name_H-M   'P 1'
#
loop_
_entity.id
_entity.type
_entity.pdbx_description
1 polymer ?
#
loop_
_entity_poly.entity_id
_entity_poly.type
_entity_poly.pdbx_seq_one_letter_code
_entity_poly.pdbx_strand_id
1 'polypeptide(L)'
;MSGLEKALFNLKFTAKQLNRQAAKASKDETAEKAKLKKALAASHTDIAKIYAQNAIRKKNENLQLLTLASRIDAVASRVQTAVTMRQVTGSMGNVVKGMDQAMKSMDLEKISAVMDKFETQFEDLDVATGYYENATSSATATATPQEDVDRLMSQVADEAGVELSQEMAGATPAKGIQAPAAVEEEREDKLGERLRALRS
;
A
#
# COMPACT_ATOMS: atom_id res chain seq x y z
N MET A 1 -32.02 3.47 -5.71
CA MET A 1 -30.87 4.05 -4.97
C MET A 1 -31.30 4.31 -3.55
N SER A 2 -30.55 3.77 -2.57
CA SER A 2 -30.81 4.08 -1.16
C SER A 2 -30.62 5.59 -0.90
N GLY A 3 -31.27 6.16 0.12
CA GLY A 3 -31.08 7.57 0.49
C GLY A 3 -29.60 7.92 0.75
N LEU A 4 -28.83 6.93 1.19
CA LEU A 4 -27.40 7.02 1.46
C LEU A 4 -26.56 7.13 0.17
N GLU A 5 -26.92 6.40 -0.88
CA GLU A 5 -26.27 6.49 -2.20
C GLU A 5 -26.54 7.84 -2.87
N LYS A 6 -27.77 8.36 -2.73
CA LYS A 6 -28.12 9.69 -3.24
C LYS A 6 -27.37 10.79 -2.49
N ALA A 7 -27.24 10.67 -1.16
CA ALA A 7 -26.45 11.58 -0.35
C ALA A 7 -24.96 11.53 -0.73
N LEU A 8 -24.40 10.33 -0.92
CA LEU A 8 -23.04 10.14 -1.40
C LEU A 8 -22.79 10.84 -2.74
N PHE A 9 -23.67 10.63 -3.72
CA PHE A 9 -23.57 11.29 -5.02
C PHE A 9 -23.55 12.81 -4.88
N ASN A 10 -24.49 13.37 -4.11
CA ASN A 10 -24.55 14.81 -3.86
C ASN A 10 -23.27 15.33 -3.19
N LEU A 11 -22.74 14.63 -2.19
CA LEU A 11 -21.51 15.03 -1.50
C LEU A 11 -20.30 15.04 -2.44
N LYS A 12 -20.11 13.98 -3.25
CA LYS A 12 -19.04 13.93 -4.25
C LYS A 12 -19.19 15.00 -5.32
N PHE A 13 -20.42 15.24 -5.76
CA PHE A 13 -20.72 16.30 -6.73
C PHE A 13 -20.41 17.69 -6.16
N THR A 14 -20.85 17.99 -4.94
CA THR A 14 -20.57 19.24 -4.24
C THR A 14 -19.07 19.44 -4.02
N ALA A 15 -18.33 18.41 -3.59
CA ALA A 15 -16.87 18.49 -3.44
C ALA A 15 -16.19 18.86 -4.77
N LYS A 16 -16.61 18.23 -5.87
CA LYS A 16 -16.08 18.54 -7.21
C LYS A 16 -16.45 19.96 -7.67
N GLN A 17 -17.67 20.41 -7.38
CA GLN A 17 -18.12 21.76 -7.69
C GLN A 17 -17.32 22.82 -6.92
N LEU A 18 -17.09 22.59 -5.63
CA LEU A 18 -16.27 23.48 -4.79
C LEU A 18 -14.82 23.53 -5.25
N ASN A 19 -14.22 22.39 -5.61
CA ASN A 19 -12.87 22.36 -6.20
C ASN A 19 -12.79 23.17 -7.50
N ARG A 20 -13.81 23.09 -8.36
CA ARG A 20 -13.87 23.89 -9.59
C ARG A 20 -14.01 25.39 -9.30
N GLN A 21 -14.81 25.76 -8.30
CA GLN A 21 -14.95 27.16 -7.85
C GLN A 21 -13.64 27.68 -7.22
N ALA A 22 -12.95 26.86 -6.41
CA ALA A 22 -11.64 27.18 -5.86
C ALA A 22 -10.63 27.44 -6.99
N ALA A 23 -10.55 26.54 -7.98
CA ALA A 23 -9.67 26.71 -9.14
C ALA A 23 -9.99 28.00 -9.93
N LYS A 24 -11.27 28.36 -10.06
CA LYS A 24 -11.68 29.63 -10.68
C LYS A 24 -11.21 30.84 -9.84
N ALA A 25 -11.40 30.81 -8.52
CA ALA A 25 -10.94 31.87 -7.63
C ALA A 25 -9.41 32.05 -7.67
N SER A 26 -8.64 30.97 -7.84
CA SER A 26 -7.18 31.03 -8.04
C SER A 26 -6.80 31.66 -9.38
N LYS A 27 -7.52 31.34 -10.47
CA LYS A 27 -7.33 32.03 -11.76
C LYS A 27 -7.62 33.52 -11.64
N ASP A 28 -8.71 33.89 -11.01
CA ASP A 28 -9.07 35.29 -10.77
C ASP A 28 -8.00 36.00 -9.91
N GLU A 29 -7.46 35.34 -8.87
CA GLU A 29 -6.32 35.86 -8.09
C GLU A 29 -5.10 36.15 -8.96
N THR A 30 -4.72 35.22 -9.85
CA THR A 30 -3.57 35.44 -10.75
C THR A 30 -3.80 36.59 -11.73
N ALA A 31 -5.03 36.77 -12.21
CA ALA A 31 -5.40 37.88 -13.08
C ALA A 31 -5.31 39.23 -12.35
N GLU A 32 -5.80 39.30 -11.10
CA GLU A 32 -5.69 40.52 -10.27
C GLU A 32 -4.24 40.83 -9.90
N LYS A 33 -3.40 39.82 -9.64
CA LYS A 33 -1.94 40.01 -9.46
C LYS A 33 -1.26 40.56 -10.72
N ALA A 34 -1.68 40.13 -11.90
CA ALA A 34 -1.15 40.66 -13.16
C ALA A 34 -1.54 42.13 -13.37
N LYS A 35 -2.78 42.50 -13.03
CA LYS A 35 -3.24 43.91 -13.04
C LYS A 35 -2.50 44.75 -12.01
N LEU A 36 -2.25 44.22 -10.81
CA LEU A 36 -1.44 44.85 -9.78
C LEU A 36 -0.04 45.19 -10.29
N LYS A 37 0.65 44.25 -10.95
CA LYS A 37 1.98 44.49 -11.53
C LYS A 37 1.96 45.63 -12.56
N LYS A 38 0.93 45.68 -13.41
CA LYS A 38 0.76 46.77 -14.40
C LYS A 38 0.49 48.12 -13.72
N ALA A 39 -0.36 48.16 -12.70
CA ALA A 39 -0.68 49.38 -11.96
C ALA A 39 0.54 49.93 -11.19
N LEU A 40 1.38 49.04 -10.64
CA LEU A 40 2.64 49.42 -10.00
C LEU A 40 3.65 49.99 -11.01
N ALA A 41 3.75 49.41 -12.21
CA ALA A 41 4.62 49.93 -13.27
C ALA A 41 4.17 51.32 -13.74
N ALA A 42 2.87 51.61 -13.75
CA ALA A 42 2.30 52.91 -14.07
C ALA A 42 2.34 53.91 -12.89
N SER A 43 2.96 53.57 -11.74
CA SER A 43 3.03 54.39 -10.53
C SER A 43 1.67 54.84 -9.95
N HIS A 44 0.58 54.13 -10.27
CA HIS A 44 -0.76 54.40 -9.72
C HIS A 44 -0.98 53.62 -8.41
N THR A 45 -0.51 54.19 -7.30
CA THR A 45 -0.51 53.54 -5.98
C THR A 45 -1.90 53.22 -5.44
N ASP A 46 -2.91 54.05 -5.72
CA ASP A 46 -4.27 53.84 -5.20
C ASP A 46 -4.99 52.69 -5.92
N ILE A 47 -4.82 52.60 -7.24
CA ILE A 47 -5.34 51.50 -8.06
C ILE A 47 -4.63 50.18 -7.70
N ALA A 48 -3.32 50.23 -7.46
CA ALA A 48 -2.55 49.08 -7.00
C ALA A 48 -3.06 48.53 -5.66
N LYS A 49 -3.38 49.38 -4.68
CA LYS A 49 -3.96 48.94 -3.39
C LYS A 49 -5.28 48.17 -3.56
N ILE A 50 -6.16 48.62 -4.46
CA ILE A 50 -7.44 47.95 -4.73
C ILE A 50 -7.21 46.56 -5.35
N TYR A 51 -6.32 46.45 -6.35
CA TYR A 51 -6.00 45.15 -6.95
C TYR A 51 -5.32 44.19 -5.97
N ALA A 52 -4.47 44.71 -5.08
CA ALA A 52 -3.85 43.91 -4.02
C ALA A 52 -4.90 43.36 -3.02
N GLN A 53 -5.82 44.20 -2.55
CA GLN A 53 -6.92 43.75 -1.69
C GLN A 53 -7.80 42.70 -2.36
N ASN A 54 -8.14 42.90 -3.64
CA ASN A 54 -8.93 41.93 -4.41
C ASN A 54 -8.20 40.59 -4.57
N ALA A 55 -6.90 40.61 -4.83
CA ALA A 55 -6.09 39.39 -4.90
C ALA A 55 -6.06 38.65 -3.55
N ILE A 56 -5.86 39.35 -2.43
CA ILE A 56 -5.87 38.73 -1.09
C ILE A 56 -7.24 38.14 -0.78
N ARG A 57 -8.33 38.86 -1.10
CA ARG A 57 -9.70 38.37 -0.91
C ARG A 57 -9.94 37.08 -1.69
N LYS A 58 -9.52 37.03 -2.96
CA LYS A 58 -9.65 35.84 -3.82
C LYS A 58 -8.80 34.67 -3.37
N LYS A 59 -7.59 34.93 -2.84
CA LYS A 59 -6.75 33.92 -2.21
C LYS A 59 -7.41 33.30 -0.97
N ASN A 60 -7.99 34.14 -0.10
CA ASN A 60 -8.69 33.66 1.10
C ASN A 60 -9.96 32.86 0.73
N GLU A 61 -10.72 33.33 -0.27
CA GLU A 61 -11.88 32.63 -0.82
C GLU A 61 -11.48 31.24 -1.37
N ASN A 62 -10.37 31.16 -2.13
CA ASN A 62 -9.82 29.89 -2.62
C ASN A 62 -9.49 28.93 -1.47
N LEU A 63 -8.75 29.39 -0.45
CA LEU A 63 -8.36 28.56 0.69
C LEU A 63 -9.58 28.04 1.46
N GLN A 64 -10.59 28.87 1.68
CA GLN A 64 -11.83 28.47 2.34
C GLN A 64 -12.60 27.42 1.53
N LEU A 65 -12.75 27.63 0.22
CA LEU A 65 -13.41 26.68 -0.68
C LEU A 65 -12.66 25.34 -0.74
N LEU A 66 -11.34 25.36 -0.80
CA LEU A 66 -10.51 24.14 -0.82
C LEU A 66 -10.61 23.38 0.50
N THR A 67 -10.59 24.09 1.63
CA THR A 67 -10.78 23.50 2.95
C THR A 67 -12.16 22.87 3.10
N LEU A 68 -13.21 23.53 2.61
CA LEU A 68 -14.56 22.99 2.62
C LEU A 68 -14.68 21.76 1.69
N ALA A 69 -14.08 21.82 0.50
CA ALA A 69 -14.06 20.71 -0.44
C ALA A 69 -13.38 19.47 0.15
N SER A 70 -12.21 19.63 0.81
CA SER A 70 -11.50 18.49 1.42
C SER A 70 -12.29 17.87 2.57
N ARG A 71 -12.96 18.70 3.40
CA ARG A 71 -13.83 18.22 4.47
C ARG A 71 -15.03 17.43 3.93
N ILE A 72 -15.67 17.92 2.87
CA ILE A 72 -16.80 17.23 2.24
C ILE A 72 -16.34 15.93 1.58
N ASP A 73 -15.17 15.92 0.93
CA ASP A 73 -14.62 14.71 0.31
C ASP A 73 -14.27 13.64 1.35
N ALA A 74 -13.71 14.04 2.49
CA ALA A 74 -13.47 13.13 3.62
C ALA A 74 -14.77 12.51 4.16
N VAL A 75 -15.84 13.30 4.28
CA VAL A 75 -17.16 12.79 4.67
C VAL A 75 -17.73 11.87 3.59
N ALA A 76 -17.61 12.24 2.32
CA ALA A 76 -18.06 11.42 1.19
C ALA A 76 -17.35 10.06 1.15
N SER A 77 -16.04 10.01 1.47
CA SER A 77 -15.26 8.79 1.56
C SER A 77 -15.76 7.87 2.68
N ARG A 78 -16.00 8.41 3.88
CA ARG A 78 -16.59 7.63 4.99
C ARG A 78 -17.98 7.10 4.64
N VAL A 79 -18.79 7.91 3.98
CA VAL A 79 -20.13 7.51 3.51
C VAL A 79 -20.01 6.41 2.44
N GLN A 80 -19.02 6.47 1.54
CA GLN A 80 -18.76 5.41 0.55
C GLN A 80 -18.48 4.09 1.25
N THR A 81 -17.60 4.08 2.23
CA THR A 81 -17.28 2.89 3.00
C THR A 81 -18.53 2.33 3.68
N ALA A 82 -19.37 3.17 4.27
CA ALA A 82 -20.62 2.74 4.88
C ALA A 82 -21.62 2.13 3.87
N VAL A 83 -21.75 2.72 2.68
CA VAL A 83 -22.58 2.17 1.59
C VAL A 83 -22.06 0.81 1.14
N THR A 84 -20.75 0.70 0.91
CA THR A 84 -20.11 -0.56 0.49
C THR A 84 -20.26 -1.63 1.56
N MET A 85 -20.00 -1.31 2.83
CA MET A 85 -20.20 -2.22 3.95
C MET A 85 -21.64 -2.70 4.02
N ARG A 86 -22.62 -1.81 3.89
CA ARG A 86 -24.04 -2.19 3.86
C ARG A 86 -24.35 -3.16 2.71
N GLN A 87 -23.81 -2.90 1.53
CA GLN A 87 -24.00 -3.78 0.37
C GLN A 87 -23.38 -5.17 0.62
N VAL A 88 -22.17 -5.22 1.18
CA VAL A 88 -21.50 -6.47 1.57
C VAL A 88 -22.31 -7.22 2.62
N THR A 89 -22.80 -6.55 3.67
CA THR A 89 -23.66 -7.16 4.70
C THR A 89 -24.95 -7.70 4.09
N GLY A 90 -25.56 -6.99 3.15
CA GLY A 90 -26.74 -7.47 2.42
C GLY A 90 -26.45 -8.73 1.61
N SER A 91 -25.34 -8.75 0.87
CA SER A 91 -24.90 -9.92 0.10
C SER A 91 -24.56 -11.10 1.01
N MET A 92 -23.80 -10.88 2.09
CA MET A 92 -23.51 -11.92 3.09
C MET A 92 -24.79 -12.47 3.71
N GLY A 93 -25.77 -11.62 4.03
CA GLY A 93 -27.06 -12.08 4.55
C GLY A 93 -27.80 -13.00 3.57
N ASN A 94 -27.73 -12.72 2.26
CA ASN A 94 -28.30 -13.60 1.23
C ASN A 94 -27.52 -14.91 1.09
N VAL A 95 -26.18 -14.86 1.13
CA VAL A 95 -25.33 -16.05 1.08
C VAL A 95 -25.56 -16.95 2.30
N VAL A 96 -25.64 -16.38 3.50
CA VAL A 96 -25.91 -17.13 4.74
C VAL A 96 -27.29 -17.78 4.69
N LYS A 97 -28.31 -17.10 4.16
CA LYS A 97 -29.64 -17.72 3.94
C LYS A 97 -29.57 -18.87 2.94
N GLY A 98 -28.88 -18.68 1.82
CA GLY A 98 -28.68 -19.74 0.82
C GLY A 98 -27.91 -20.93 1.40
N MET A 99 -26.92 -20.67 2.25
CA MET A 99 -26.13 -21.69 2.93
C MET A 99 -26.95 -22.42 4.00
N ASP A 100 -27.79 -21.74 4.79
CA ASP A 100 -28.70 -22.38 5.75
C ASP A 100 -29.71 -23.31 5.04
N GLN A 101 -30.20 -22.88 3.88
CA GLN A 101 -31.11 -23.67 3.07
C GLN A 101 -30.41 -24.86 2.39
N ALA A 102 -29.17 -24.67 1.92
CA ALA A 102 -28.33 -25.74 1.38
C ALA A 102 -27.95 -26.76 2.47
N MET A 103 -27.60 -26.31 3.68
CA MET A 103 -27.30 -27.15 4.84
C MET A 103 -28.49 -28.02 5.26
N LYS A 104 -29.73 -27.49 5.17
CA LYS A 104 -30.95 -28.29 5.39
C LYS A 104 -31.17 -29.40 4.35
N SER A 105 -30.66 -29.21 3.14
CA SER A 105 -30.72 -30.21 2.06
C SER A 105 -29.47 -31.08 1.96
N MET A 106 -28.44 -30.78 2.76
CA MET A 106 -27.15 -31.47 2.73
C MET A 106 -27.23 -32.70 3.64
N ASP A 107 -27.17 -33.87 3.02
CA ASP A 107 -27.16 -35.15 3.69
C ASP A 107 -25.75 -35.43 4.25
N LEU A 108 -25.64 -35.58 5.57
CA LEU A 108 -24.36 -35.78 6.26
C LEU A 108 -23.57 -36.97 5.70
N GLU A 109 -24.24 -38.02 5.23
CA GLU A 109 -23.60 -39.18 4.58
C GLU A 109 -22.92 -38.82 3.25
N LYS A 110 -23.51 -37.94 2.44
CA LYS A 110 -22.90 -37.52 1.17
C LYS A 110 -21.69 -36.61 1.40
N ILE A 111 -21.68 -35.82 2.47
CA ILE A 111 -20.52 -35.00 2.84
C ILE A 111 -19.36 -35.89 3.29
N SER A 112 -19.63 -36.91 4.11
CA SER A 112 -18.62 -37.91 4.50
C SER A 112 -17.99 -38.57 3.27
N ALA A 113 -18.79 -39.03 2.32
CA ALA A 113 -18.30 -39.69 1.10
C ALA A 113 -17.52 -38.76 0.16
N VAL A 114 -17.80 -37.45 0.17
CA VAL A 114 -17.04 -36.46 -0.60
C VAL A 114 -15.74 -36.08 0.11
N MET A 115 -15.74 -36.01 1.44
CA MET A 115 -14.52 -35.76 2.23
C MET A 115 -13.52 -36.91 2.13
N ASP A 116 -13.99 -38.16 2.21
CA ASP A 116 -13.13 -39.33 2.00
C ASP A 116 -12.48 -39.30 0.59
N LYS A 117 -13.26 -38.94 -0.45
CA LYS A 117 -12.73 -38.77 -1.82
C LYS A 117 -11.79 -37.59 -1.99
N PHE A 118 -12.02 -36.51 -1.25
CA PHE A 118 -11.14 -35.34 -1.26
C PHE A 118 -9.79 -35.69 -0.63
N GLU A 119 -9.79 -36.41 0.50
CA GLU A 119 -8.58 -36.87 1.18
C GLU A 119 -7.76 -37.80 0.27
N THR A 120 -8.40 -38.73 -0.45
CA THR A 120 -7.69 -39.58 -1.43
C THR A 120 -7.12 -38.75 -2.58
N GLN A 121 -7.85 -37.77 -3.10
CA GLN A 121 -7.38 -36.91 -4.19
C GLN A 121 -6.28 -35.94 -3.75
N PHE A 122 -6.29 -35.51 -2.49
CA PHE A 122 -5.25 -34.65 -1.93
C PHE A 122 -3.97 -35.44 -1.66
N GLU A 123 -4.07 -36.67 -1.14
CA GLU A 123 -2.93 -37.59 -1.06
C GLU A 123 -2.33 -37.87 -2.43
N ASP A 124 -3.14 -38.15 -3.45
CA ASP A 124 -2.67 -38.36 -4.82
C ASP A 124 -1.94 -37.12 -5.37
N LEU A 125 -2.43 -35.92 -5.05
CA LEU A 125 -1.83 -34.66 -5.47
C LEU A 125 -0.52 -34.38 -4.72
N ASP A 126 -0.44 -34.65 -3.41
CA ASP A 126 0.80 -34.53 -2.64
C ASP A 126 1.85 -35.54 -3.11
N VAL A 127 1.43 -36.77 -3.46
CA VAL A 127 2.31 -37.77 -4.07
C VAL A 127 2.78 -37.31 -5.45
N ALA A 128 1.89 -36.81 -6.32
CA ALA A 128 2.24 -36.32 -7.64
C ALA A 128 3.15 -35.08 -7.58
N THR A 129 2.89 -34.16 -6.65
CA THR A 129 3.74 -32.99 -6.38
C THR A 129 5.09 -33.42 -5.84
N GLY A 130 5.15 -34.39 -4.92
CA GLY A 130 6.41 -34.93 -4.41
C GLY A 130 7.25 -35.62 -5.50
N TYR A 131 6.61 -36.34 -6.44
CA TYR A 131 7.30 -36.87 -7.62
C TYR A 131 7.76 -35.78 -8.56
N TYR A 132 6.93 -34.76 -8.79
CA TYR A 132 7.26 -33.62 -9.63
C TYR A 132 8.39 -32.77 -9.04
N GLU A 133 8.39 -32.52 -7.73
CA GLU A 133 9.42 -31.77 -7.01
C GLU A 133 10.74 -32.53 -7.01
N ASN A 134 10.73 -33.85 -6.82
CA ASN A 134 11.95 -34.68 -6.95
C ASN A 134 12.50 -34.71 -8.39
N ALA A 135 11.62 -34.86 -9.38
CA ALA A 135 12.02 -34.84 -10.79
C ALA A 135 12.50 -33.46 -11.25
N THR A 136 11.85 -32.39 -10.75
CA THR A 136 12.17 -31.01 -11.09
C THR A 136 13.41 -30.55 -10.35
N SER A 137 13.57 -30.81 -9.05
CA SER A 137 14.79 -30.54 -8.25
C SER A 137 16.03 -31.16 -8.90
N SER A 138 15.91 -32.39 -9.39
CA SER A 138 16.98 -33.05 -10.15
C SER A 138 17.31 -32.34 -11.47
N ALA A 139 16.31 -31.73 -12.13
CA ALA A 139 16.50 -30.98 -13.38
C ALA A 139 16.99 -29.53 -13.15
N THR A 140 16.47 -28.82 -12.14
CA THR A 140 16.87 -27.44 -11.80
C THR A 140 18.21 -27.36 -11.07
N ALA A 141 18.67 -28.42 -10.40
CA ALA A 141 20.05 -28.48 -9.87
C ALA A 141 21.12 -28.33 -10.96
N THR A 142 20.78 -28.64 -12.22
CA THR A 142 21.69 -28.45 -13.37
C THR A 142 21.60 -27.03 -13.96
N ALA A 143 20.45 -26.35 -13.83
CA ALA A 143 20.19 -25.04 -14.42
C ALA A 143 20.48 -23.86 -13.47
N THR A 144 20.47 -24.10 -12.15
CA THR A 144 20.69 -23.09 -11.10
C THR A 144 21.75 -23.61 -10.14
N PRO A 145 23.05 -23.32 -10.38
CA PRO A 145 24.11 -23.75 -9.49
C PRO A 145 23.91 -23.13 -8.09
N GLN A 146 24.01 -23.96 -7.06
CA GLN A 146 23.83 -23.53 -5.66
C GLN A 146 24.75 -22.36 -5.29
N GLU A 147 25.96 -22.34 -5.88
CA GLU A 147 26.99 -21.31 -5.65
C GLU A 147 26.55 -19.91 -6.12
N ASP A 148 25.76 -19.81 -7.20
CA ASP A 148 25.22 -18.52 -7.67
C ASP A 148 24.06 -18.03 -6.78
N VAL A 149 23.30 -18.95 -6.19
CA VAL A 149 22.23 -18.63 -5.22
C VAL A 149 22.83 -18.17 -3.89
N ASP A 150 23.88 -18.86 -3.40
CA ASP A 150 24.58 -18.49 -2.18
C ASP A 150 25.29 -17.14 -2.32
N ARG A 151 25.84 -16.82 -3.50
CA ARG A 151 26.41 -15.50 -3.80
C ARG A 151 25.35 -14.41 -3.79
N LEU A 152 24.19 -14.65 -4.39
CA LEU A 152 23.08 -13.69 -4.38
C LEU A 152 22.52 -13.48 -2.97
N MET A 153 22.39 -14.55 -2.18
CA MET A 153 21.92 -14.49 -0.81
C MET A 153 22.89 -13.71 0.08
N SER A 154 24.20 -13.88 -0.13
CA SER A 154 25.24 -13.10 0.55
C SER A 154 25.17 -11.62 0.16
N GLN A 155 25.00 -11.29 -1.13
CA GLN A 155 24.84 -9.90 -1.58
C GLN A 155 23.61 -9.22 -0.99
N VAL A 156 22.48 -9.92 -0.93
CA VAL A 156 21.25 -9.38 -0.34
C VAL A 156 21.35 -9.28 1.19
N ALA A 157 22.05 -10.22 1.84
CA ALA A 157 22.33 -10.15 3.27
C ALA A 157 23.26 -8.96 3.60
N ASP A 158 24.26 -8.68 2.77
CA ASP A 158 25.11 -7.51 2.89
C ASP A 158 24.30 -6.22 2.68
N GLU A 159 23.44 -6.15 1.65
CA GLU A 159 22.55 -5.00 1.44
C GLU A 159 21.60 -4.77 2.62
N ALA A 160 20.99 -5.83 3.16
CA ALA A 160 20.13 -5.74 4.34
C ALA A 160 20.90 -5.40 5.62
N GLY A 161 22.15 -5.88 5.78
CA GLY A 161 23.06 -5.53 6.86
C GLY A 161 23.54 -4.07 6.78
N VAL A 162 23.69 -3.55 5.56
CA VAL A 162 23.96 -2.13 5.29
C VAL A 162 22.72 -1.28 5.55
N GLU A 163 21.51 -1.71 5.18
CA GLU A 163 20.26 -1.01 5.53
C GLU A 163 20.04 -0.97 7.04
N LEU A 164 20.27 -2.06 7.77
CA LEU A 164 20.19 -2.09 9.23
C LEU A 164 21.25 -1.18 9.88
N SER A 165 22.47 -1.14 9.32
CA SER A 165 23.52 -0.21 9.74
C SER A 165 23.17 1.24 9.45
N GLN A 166 22.42 1.50 8.37
CA GLN A 166 21.98 2.83 7.94
C GLN A 166 20.77 3.33 8.75
N GLU A 167 19.85 2.45 9.14
CA GLU A 167 18.82 2.74 10.16
C GLU A 167 19.46 2.99 11.54
N MET A 168 20.49 2.23 11.89
CA MET A 168 21.24 2.42 13.14
C MET A 168 22.12 3.68 13.11
N ALA A 169 22.61 4.12 11.95
CA ALA A 169 23.32 5.39 11.77
C ALA A 169 22.35 6.61 11.75
N GLY A 170 21.09 6.39 11.36
CA GLY A 170 20.00 7.37 11.48
C GLY A 170 19.55 7.60 12.93
N ALA A 171 19.78 6.63 13.82
CA ALA A 171 19.69 6.79 15.26
C ALA A 171 21.07 7.18 15.84
N THR A 172 21.27 8.48 16.10
CA THR A 172 22.52 9.06 16.66
C THR A 172 23.28 8.14 17.63
N PRO A 173 24.60 7.89 17.43
CA PRO A 173 25.38 7.11 18.37
C PRO A 173 25.69 7.95 19.61
N ALA A 174 25.09 7.58 20.74
CA ALA A 174 25.59 7.98 22.05
C ALA A 174 26.93 7.26 22.31
N LYS A 175 28.01 7.98 22.06
CA LYS A 175 29.35 7.89 22.68
C LYS A 175 29.71 6.54 23.37
N GLY A 176 30.49 5.74 22.64
CA GLY A 176 31.53 4.87 23.20
C GLY A 176 31.13 3.43 23.49
N ILE A 177 31.53 2.51 22.61
CA ILE A 177 32.15 1.21 22.93
C ILE A 177 33.00 0.82 21.70
N GLN A 178 34.17 0.26 21.99
CA GLN A 178 35.23 -0.13 21.08
C GLN A 178 35.11 -1.63 20.78
N ALA A 179 34.87 -2.00 19.50
CA ALA A 179 35.08 -3.30 18.80
C ALA A 179 34.43 -4.61 19.37
N PRO A 180 34.19 -5.66 18.54
CA PRO A 180 35.28 -6.50 18.00
C PRO A 180 35.07 -7.03 16.56
N ALA A 181 36.02 -6.74 15.66
CA ALA A 181 36.11 -7.36 14.33
C ALA A 181 36.95 -8.67 14.32
N ALA A 182 37.16 -9.30 15.48
CA ALA A 182 38.10 -10.43 15.64
C ALA A 182 37.43 -11.80 15.86
N VAL A 183 36.09 -11.89 15.75
CA VAL A 183 35.34 -13.13 16.06
C VAL A 183 34.83 -13.85 14.79
N GLU A 184 34.82 -13.19 13.63
CA GLU A 184 34.36 -13.79 12.36
C GLU A 184 35.45 -14.63 11.67
N GLU A 185 36.70 -14.13 11.57
CA GLU A 185 37.81 -14.90 10.96
C GLU A 185 38.06 -16.24 11.67
N GLU A 186 37.97 -16.30 13.01
CA GLU A 186 38.17 -17.55 13.76
C GLU A 186 37.07 -18.61 13.51
N ARG A 187 35.86 -18.19 13.12
CA ARG A 187 34.75 -19.12 12.85
C ARG A 187 34.86 -19.72 11.46
N GLU A 188 35.26 -18.93 10.48
CA GLU A 188 35.46 -19.39 9.10
C GLU A 188 36.62 -20.40 9.01
N ASP A 189 37.74 -20.16 9.70
CA ASP A 189 38.86 -21.08 9.74
C ASP A 189 38.51 -22.43 10.40
N LYS A 190 37.76 -22.41 11.51
CA LYS A 190 37.31 -23.63 12.22
C LYS A 190 36.30 -24.46 11.41
N LEU A 191 35.49 -23.83 10.57
CA LEU A 191 34.57 -24.50 9.66
C LEU A 191 35.32 -25.12 8.48
N GLY A 192 36.30 -24.41 7.91
CA GLY A 192 37.16 -24.91 6.83
C GLY A 192 37.96 -26.15 7.23
N GLU A 193 38.47 -26.18 8.46
CA GLU A 193 39.19 -27.34 9.01
C GLU A 193 38.27 -28.56 9.20
N ARG A 194 37.05 -28.35 9.70
CA ARG A 194 36.05 -29.43 9.88
C ARG A 194 35.58 -30.02 8.55
N LEU A 195 35.44 -29.19 7.52
CA LEU A 195 35.05 -29.64 6.18
C LEU A 195 36.19 -30.42 5.49
N ARG A 196 37.46 -30.09 5.78
CA ARG A 196 38.62 -30.86 5.30
C ARG A 196 38.71 -32.22 5.96
N ALA A 197 38.44 -32.31 7.26
CA ALA A 197 38.45 -33.56 8.02
C ALA A 197 37.33 -34.54 7.62
N LEU A 198 36.24 -34.05 7.01
CA LEU A 198 35.14 -34.87 6.48
C LEU A 198 35.36 -35.32 5.02
N ARG A 199 36.39 -34.80 4.35
CA ARG A 199 36.74 -35.13 2.96
C ARG A 199 37.96 -36.04 2.82
N SER A 200 38.60 -36.43 3.92
CA SER A 200 39.61 -37.49 4.02
C SER A 200 38.99 -38.77 4.58
#